data_AF-A0A7Y5LHT9-F1
#
_entry.id   AF-A0A7Y5LHT9-F1
#
_cell.length_a   1.000
_cell.length_b   1.000
_cell.length_c   1.000
_cell.angle_alpha   90.00
_cell.angle_beta   90.00
_cell.angle_gamma   90.00
#
_symmetry.space_group_name_H-M   'P 1'
#
loop_
_entity.id
_entity.type
_entity.pdbx_description
1 polymer ?
#
loop_
_entity_poly.entity_id
_entity_poly.type
_entity_poly.pdbx_seq_one_letter_code
_entity_poly.pdbx_strand_id
1 'polypeptide(L)'
;MLRIRLLAGMLLAGCCFAGVTRIEVKERTDVLGGRAFGTVGPYERIAATAHFAIDPKLPANRIISDVDLAPRNPDGLIEFSADLYVLRPRDPSKGNGIVLYEVSNRGGRGMLRMFNLGTSLVDAATREQFGDGFLLDQGFTLVWLGWQADLPQTEGRLRLYAPRAQGVTGLLRAEFVVDELVYTHSLADRNHIPYPVLDLKDPSLRLTVRDSVEGARQEVPRGAWDFADSGTLRAKNGFEPGRI
;
A
#
# COMPACT_ATOMS: atom_id res chain seq x y z
N MET A 1 12.19 61.16 3.26
CA MET A 1 11.55 60.44 2.13
C MET A 1 12.37 59.20 1.82
N LEU A 2 12.04 58.07 2.45
CA LEU A 2 12.79 56.82 2.37
C LEU A 2 12.15 55.92 1.31
N ARG A 3 12.85 55.72 0.18
CA ARG A 3 12.40 54.85 -0.92
C ARG A 3 12.59 53.38 -0.53
N ILE A 4 11.50 52.71 -0.15
CA ILE A 4 11.48 51.26 0.05
C ILE A 4 11.50 50.59 -1.33
N ARG A 5 12.61 49.93 -1.64
CA ARG A 5 12.74 49.02 -2.78
C ARG A 5 12.03 47.71 -2.42
N LEU A 6 10.83 47.48 -2.97
CA LEU A 6 10.25 46.14 -3.00
C LEU A 6 11.05 45.29 -3.99
N LEU A 7 11.90 44.40 -3.48
CA LEU A 7 12.43 43.29 -4.26
C LEU A 7 11.29 42.27 -4.41
N ALA A 8 10.78 42.12 -5.63
CA ALA A 8 9.87 41.05 -6.00
C ALA A 8 10.61 39.71 -5.88
N GLY A 9 10.32 38.94 -4.85
CA GLY A 9 10.72 37.54 -4.75
C GLY A 9 9.88 36.72 -5.73
N MET A 10 10.40 36.51 -6.94
CA MET A 10 9.90 35.46 -7.82
C MET A 10 10.17 34.11 -7.14
N LEU A 11 9.14 33.55 -6.50
CA LEU A 11 9.11 32.13 -6.17
C LEU A 11 9.17 31.35 -7.49
N LEU A 12 10.37 30.93 -7.87
CA LEU A 12 10.56 29.81 -8.77
C LEU A 12 9.98 28.59 -8.07
N ALA A 13 8.68 28.35 -8.25
CA ALA A 13 8.09 27.04 -8.06
C ALA A 13 8.77 26.12 -9.08
N GLY A 14 9.91 25.55 -8.70
CA GLY A 14 10.52 24.47 -9.47
C GLY A 14 9.44 23.42 -9.69
N CYS A 15 9.23 23.02 -10.94
CA CYS A 15 8.43 21.85 -11.25
C CYS A 15 9.14 20.65 -10.61
N CYS A 16 8.85 20.37 -9.35
CA CYS A 16 9.18 19.09 -8.75
C CYS A 16 8.35 18.06 -9.50
N PHE A 17 8.95 17.40 -10.48
CA PHE A 17 8.36 16.23 -11.12
C PHE A 17 8.27 15.15 -10.05
N ALA A 18 7.11 15.03 -9.42
CA ALA A 18 6.83 14.06 -8.36
C ALA A 18 6.72 12.61 -8.89
N GLY A 19 7.35 12.31 -10.02
CA GLY A 19 7.23 11.04 -10.74
C GLY A 19 5.86 10.77 -11.36
N VAL A 20 4.78 11.43 -10.94
CA VAL A 20 3.43 11.24 -11.52
C VAL A 20 3.40 11.74 -12.96
N THR A 21 3.12 10.85 -13.90
CA THR A 21 3.02 11.16 -15.33
C THR A 21 1.59 11.35 -15.79
N ARG A 22 0.63 10.62 -15.18
CA ARG A 22 -0.79 10.69 -15.56
C ARG A 22 -1.69 10.22 -14.42
N ILE A 23 -2.87 10.83 -14.28
CA ILE A 23 -3.98 10.28 -13.51
C ILE A 23 -5.07 9.87 -14.49
N GLU A 24 -5.40 8.59 -14.51
CA GLU A 24 -6.43 8.01 -15.35
C GLU A 24 -7.69 7.79 -14.51
N VAL A 25 -8.69 8.65 -14.69
CA VAL A 25 -9.97 8.52 -13.98
C VAL A 25 -10.77 7.39 -14.62
N LYS A 26 -11.09 6.36 -13.83
CA LYS A 26 -11.92 5.23 -14.26
C LYS A 26 -13.40 5.51 -14.02
N GLU A 27 -13.71 6.14 -12.90
CA GLU A 27 -15.09 6.32 -12.47
C GLU A 27 -15.25 7.57 -11.60
N ARG A 28 -16.41 8.22 -11.74
CA ARG A 28 -16.90 9.26 -10.83
C ARG A 28 -18.33 8.93 -10.43
N THR A 29 -18.62 8.93 -9.14
CA THR A 29 -19.99 8.71 -8.64
C THR A 29 -20.31 9.59 -7.46
N ASP A 30 -21.60 9.87 -7.29
CA ASP A 30 -22.10 10.59 -6.14
C ASP A 30 -21.98 9.74 -4.86
N VAL A 31 -21.42 10.33 -3.81
CA VAL A 31 -21.41 9.70 -2.49
C VAL A 31 -22.84 9.67 -1.95
N LEU A 32 -23.29 8.49 -1.52
CA LEU A 32 -24.62 8.25 -0.94
C LEU A 32 -25.76 8.85 -1.78
N GLY A 33 -25.69 8.72 -3.11
CA GLY A 33 -26.71 9.24 -4.02
C GLY A 33 -26.83 10.76 -4.05
N GLY A 34 -25.76 11.48 -3.71
CA GLY A 34 -25.72 12.95 -3.74
C GLY A 34 -26.22 13.60 -2.45
N ARG A 35 -26.26 12.84 -1.35
CA ARG A 35 -26.55 13.38 -0.04
C ARG A 35 -25.54 14.48 0.34
N ALA A 36 -26.06 15.56 0.90
CA ALA A 36 -25.24 16.65 1.42
C ALA A 36 -24.60 16.31 2.77
N PHE A 37 -23.38 16.82 2.96
CA PHE A 37 -22.63 16.82 4.20
C PHE A 37 -22.52 18.26 4.70
N GLY A 38 -23.19 18.55 5.82
CA GLY A 38 -23.31 19.90 6.39
C GLY A 38 -23.63 20.99 5.36
N THR A 39 -22.89 22.10 5.43
CA THR A 39 -22.98 23.23 4.49
C THR A 39 -22.06 23.07 3.26
N VAL A 40 -21.19 22.05 3.27
CA VAL A 40 -20.25 21.73 2.18
C VAL A 40 -21.00 21.18 0.96
N GLY A 41 -22.08 20.43 1.21
CA GLY A 41 -22.93 19.87 0.17
C GLY A 41 -22.52 18.45 -0.24
N PRO A 42 -22.92 17.99 -1.43
CA PRO A 42 -22.66 16.62 -1.86
C PRO A 42 -21.18 16.38 -2.16
N TYR A 43 -20.74 15.15 -1.93
CA TYR A 43 -19.41 14.68 -2.32
C TYR A 43 -19.48 13.81 -3.57
N GLU A 44 -18.39 13.80 -4.33
CA GLU A 44 -18.12 12.80 -5.36
C GLU A 44 -16.98 11.86 -4.90
N ARG A 45 -17.10 10.61 -5.34
CA ARG A 45 -16.05 9.60 -5.30
C ARG A 45 -15.40 9.53 -6.67
N ILE A 46 -14.07 9.52 -6.70
CA ILE A 46 -13.27 9.33 -7.90
C ILE A 46 -12.41 8.09 -7.70
N ALA A 47 -12.60 7.07 -8.54
CA ALA A 47 -11.70 5.93 -8.65
C ALA A 47 -10.81 6.11 -9.88
N ALA A 48 -9.51 5.97 -9.71
CA ALA A 48 -8.51 6.27 -10.73
C ALA A 48 -7.28 5.37 -10.62
N THR A 49 -6.42 5.42 -11.63
CA THR A 49 -5.05 4.90 -11.57
C THR A 49 -4.06 6.05 -11.74
N ALA A 50 -3.16 6.20 -10.78
CA ALA A 50 -2.01 7.09 -10.90
C ALA A 50 -0.87 6.33 -11.57
N HIS A 51 -0.31 6.91 -12.63
CA HIS A 51 0.83 6.39 -13.37
C HIS A 51 2.07 7.20 -13.02
N PHE A 52 3.20 6.51 -12.84
CA PHE A 52 4.46 7.09 -12.41
C PHE A 52 5.60 6.68 -13.34
N ALA A 53 6.60 7.55 -13.47
CA ALA A 53 7.89 7.27 -14.05
C ALA A 53 8.99 7.93 -13.21
N ILE A 54 9.96 7.14 -12.75
CA ILE A 54 11.07 7.64 -11.90
C ILE A 54 12.43 7.35 -12.54
N ASP A 55 13.37 8.29 -12.41
CA ASP A 55 14.76 8.07 -12.81
C ASP A 55 15.52 7.35 -11.69
N PRO A 56 16.02 6.11 -11.90
CA PRO A 56 16.81 5.38 -10.89
C PRO A 56 18.11 6.09 -10.51
N LYS A 57 18.64 6.96 -11.39
CA LYS A 57 19.90 7.66 -11.15
C LYS A 57 19.75 8.85 -10.21
N LEU A 58 18.53 9.33 -9.98
CA LEU A 58 18.27 10.42 -9.03
C LEU A 58 18.67 9.99 -7.62
N PRO A 59 19.47 10.80 -6.88
CA PRO A 59 19.93 10.44 -5.55
C PRO A 59 18.81 10.03 -4.58
N ALA A 60 17.63 10.66 -4.68
CA ALA A 60 16.47 10.35 -3.85
C ALA A 60 15.89 8.95 -4.11
N ASN A 61 16.04 8.40 -5.31
CA ASN A 61 15.49 7.08 -5.68
C ASN A 61 16.47 5.93 -5.40
N ARG A 62 17.77 6.22 -5.23
CA ARG A 62 18.80 5.19 -4.98
C ARG A 62 18.65 4.44 -3.66
N ILE A 63 17.82 4.95 -2.74
CA ILE A 63 17.45 4.26 -1.50
C ILE A 63 16.54 3.06 -1.75
N ILE A 64 15.88 3.00 -2.91
CA ILE A 64 14.99 1.89 -3.28
C ILE A 64 15.85 0.67 -3.63
N SER A 65 15.63 -0.44 -2.91
CA SER A 65 16.32 -1.70 -3.17
C SER A 65 16.11 -2.16 -4.61
N ASP A 66 17.19 -2.63 -5.23
CA ASP A 66 17.19 -3.18 -6.59
C ASP A 66 16.65 -2.23 -7.67
N VAL A 67 16.58 -0.92 -7.40
CA VAL A 67 16.04 0.07 -8.35
C VAL A 67 16.79 0.06 -9.68
N ASP A 68 18.10 -0.21 -9.66
CA ASP A 68 18.90 -0.30 -10.87
C ASP A 68 18.58 -1.51 -11.74
N LEU A 69 17.97 -2.56 -11.16
CA LEU A 69 17.60 -3.81 -11.84
C LEU A 69 16.17 -3.80 -12.39
N ALA A 70 15.39 -2.77 -12.07
CA ALA A 70 14.04 -2.63 -12.59
C ALA A 70 14.05 -2.37 -14.12
N PRO A 71 13.05 -2.90 -14.86
CA PRO A 71 12.89 -2.60 -16.28
C PRO A 71 12.70 -1.09 -16.50
N ARG A 72 13.28 -0.58 -17.58
CA ARG A 72 13.26 0.85 -17.94
C ARG A 72 12.61 1.05 -19.30
N ASN A 73 11.88 2.13 -19.45
CA ASN A 73 11.31 2.57 -20.72
C ASN A 73 12.41 3.18 -21.64
N PRO A 74 12.10 3.58 -22.89
CA PRO A 74 13.08 4.18 -23.80
C PRO A 74 13.75 5.46 -23.29
N ASP A 75 13.10 6.19 -22.39
CA ASP A 75 13.66 7.38 -21.75
C ASP A 75 14.58 7.05 -20.55
N GLY A 76 14.75 5.75 -20.24
CA GLY A 76 15.55 5.26 -19.13
C GLY A 76 14.86 5.37 -17.77
N LEU A 77 13.55 5.64 -17.73
CA LEU A 77 12.76 5.76 -16.52
C LEU A 77 12.09 4.43 -16.16
N ILE A 78 11.84 4.22 -14.87
CA ILE A 78 11.11 3.07 -14.35
C ILE A 78 9.64 3.43 -14.22
N GLU A 79 8.79 2.71 -14.94
CA GLU A 79 7.34 2.94 -14.97
C GLU A 79 6.61 2.01 -14.01
N PHE A 80 5.60 2.56 -13.33
CA PHE A 80 4.72 1.80 -12.44
C PHE A 80 3.41 2.56 -12.22
N SER A 81 2.44 1.92 -11.56
CA SER A 81 1.15 2.56 -11.29
C SER A 81 0.59 2.16 -9.93
N ALA A 82 -0.39 2.91 -9.44
CA ALA A 82 -1.12 2.61 -8.22
C ALA A 82 -2.58 2.99 -8.36
N ASP A 83 -3.45 2.26 -7.65
CA ASP A 83 -4.85 2.67 -7.52
C ASP A 83 -4.95 3.93 -6.67
N LEU A 84 -5.75 4.88 -7.14
CA LEU A 84 -6.03 6.15 -6.51
C LEU A 84 -7.53 6.25 -6.22
N TYR A 85 -7.87 6.62 -4.99
CA TYR A 85 -9.23 6.86 -4.57
C TYR A 85 -9.36 8.22 -3.92
N VAL A 86 -10.35 9.00 -4.34
CA VAL A 86 -10.57 10.35 -3.82
C VAL A 86 -12.03 10.53 -3.43
N LEU A 87 -12.27 11.09 -2.26
CA LEU A 87 -13.55 11.70 -1.90
C LEU A 87 -13.33 13.21 -1.81
N ARG A 88 -14.14 13.98 -2.54
CA ARG A 88 -14.06 15.45 -2.52
C ARG A 88 -15.44 16.09 -2.58
N PRO A 89 -15.59 17.32 -2.09
CA PRO A 89 -16.79 18.12 -2.38
C PRO A 89 -17.01 18.19 -3.89
N ARG A 90 -18.27 18.00 -4.32
CA ARG A 90 -18.65 18.10 -5.73
C ARG A 90 -18.47 19.53 -6.24
N ASP A 91 -18.78 20.52 -5.41
CA ASP A 91 -18.38 21.90 -5.63
C ASP A 91 -17.01 22.13 -4.97
N PRO A 92 -15.92 22.27 -5.77
CA PRO A 92 -14.57 22.47 -5.23
C PRO A 92 -14.44 23.71 -4.34
N SER A 93 -15.26 24.73 -4.57
CA SER A 93 -15.22 25.99 -3.81
C SER A 93 -15.74 25.85 -2.37
N LYS A 94 -16.43 24.74 -2.08
CA LYS A 94 -16.98 24.41 -0.77
C LYS A 94 -16.04 23.58 0.11
N GLY A 95 -14.92 23.12 -0.46
CA GLY A 95 -13.90 22.43 0.33
C GLY A 95 -13.15 23.37 1.27
N ASN A 96 -12.55 22.80 2.31
CA ASN A 96 -11.74 23.55 3.28
C ASN A 96 -10.29 23.79 2.83
N GLY A 97 -9.95 23.39 1.60
CA GLY A 97 -8.61 23.53 1.03
C GLY A 97 -7.58 22.53 1.54
N ILE A 98 -7.97 21.55 2.36
CA ILE A 98 -7.05 20.56 2.95
C ILE A 98 -7.28 19.18 2.34
N VAL A 99 -6.18 18.54 1.95
CA VAL A 99 -6.14 17.12 1.60
C VAL A 99 -5.72 16.32 2.82
N LEU A 100 -6.54 15.36 3.23
CA LEU A 100 -6.12 14.32 4.14
C LEU A 100 -5.75 13.08 3.34
N TYR A 101 -4.49 12.67 3.46
CA TYR A 101 -3.90 11.61 2.66
C TYR A 101 -3.60 10.37 3.51
N GLU A 102 -3.98 9.20 3.00
CA GLU A 102 -3.65 7.91 3.57
C GLU A 102 -2.86 7.05 2.57
N VAL A 103 -1.71 6.56 3.03
CA VAL A 103 -1.00 5.45 2.40
C VAL A 103 -1.80 4.18 2.70
N SER A 104 -2.39 3.57 1.67
CA SER A 104 -3.40 2.52 1.83
C SER A 104 -2.83 1.19 2.36
N ASN A 105 -2.62 1.09 3.67
CA ASN A 105 -2.03 -0.09 4.30
C ASN A 105 -2.87 -1.35 4.02
N ARG A 106 -2.25 -2.40 3.45
CA ARG A 106 -2.94 -3.60 2.97
C ARG A 106 -4.13 -3.33 2.04
N GLY A 107 -4.05 -2.24 1.27
CA GLY A 107 -5.08 -1.80 0.32
C GLY A 107 -6.38 -1.31 0.96
N GLY A 108 -6.39 -1.07 2.28
CA GLY A 108 -7.56 -0.55 2.99
C GLY A 108 -7.70 0.97 2.93
N ARG A 109 -8.89 1.46 3.32
CA ARG A 109 -9.22 2.89 3.41
C ARG A 109 -9.68 3.23 4.83
N GLY A 110 -8.72 3.40 5.75
CA GLY A 110 -8.96 3.51 7.19
C GLY A 110 -9.53 4.83 7.69
N MET A 111 -9.36 5.95 6.97
CA MET A 111 -9.78 7.28 7.43
C MET A 111 -11.25 7.35 7.85
N LEU A 112 -12.18 6.71 7.13
CA LEU A 112 -13.61 6.74 7.48
C LEU A 112 -13.87 6.07 8.84
N ARG A 113 -13.22 4.94 9.10
CA ARG A 113 -13.32 4.26 10.41
C ARG A 113 -12.63 5.05 11.52
N MET A 114 -11.49 5.64 11.23
CA MET A 114 -10.68 6.34 12.23
C MET A 114 -11.28 7.67 12.67
N PHE A 115 -11.84 8.44 11.72
CA PHE A 115 -12.25 9.82 11.98
C PHE A 115 -13.76 10.06 11.86
N ASN A 116 -14.49 9.22 11.13
CA ASN A 116 -15.94 9.37 10.99
C ASN A 116 -16.73 8.28 11.74
N LEU A 117 -16.09 7.44 12.55
CA LEU A 117 -16.73 6.29 13.21
C LEU A 117 -17.43 5.31 12.24
N GLY A 118 -16.99 5.29 10.98
CA GLY A 118 -17.52 4.40 9.95
C GLY A 118 -17.07 2.94 10.13
N THR A 119 -17.68 2.03 9.39
CA THR A 119 -17.41 0.58 9.48
C THR A 119 -16.60 0.02 8.31
N SER A 120 -16.49 0.73 7.18
CA SER A 120 -15.81 0.20 5.99
C SER A 120 -14.29 0.39 6.05
N LEU A 121 -13.57 -0.62 5.54
CA LEU A 121 -12.14 -0.58 5.23
C LEU A 121 -11.87 -0.67 3.72
N VAL A 122 -12.93 -0.76 2.90
CA VAL A 122 -12.90 -0.85 1.45
C VAL A 122 -13.87 0.18 0.87
N ASP A 123 -14.66 -0.15 -0.15
CA ASP A 123 -15.62 0.79 -0.72
C ASP A 123 -16.77 0.99 0.26
N ALA A 124 -17.13 2.25 0.47
CA ALA A 124 -18.28 2.63 1.27
C ALA A 124 -19.42 3.03 0.33
N ALA A 125 -20.58 2.42 0.53
CA ALA A 125 -21.80 2.66 -0.23
C ALA A 125 -23.00 3.00 0.66
N THR A 126 -22.95 2.66 1.96
CA THR A 126 -24.03 2.92 2.92
C THR A 126 -23.66 3.98 3.94
N ARG A 127 -24.66 4.55 4.62
CA ARG A 127 -24.46 5.59 5.65
C ARG A 127 -23.60 5.06 6.80
N GLU A 128 -23.85 3.84 7.25
CA GLU A 128 -23.16 3.19 8.36
C GLU A 128 -21.67 3.00 8.04
N GLN A 129 -21.35 2.75 6.78
CA GLN A 129 -19.97 2.61 6.30
C GLN A 129 -19.20 3.94 6.29
N PHE A 130 -19.89 5.05 5.99
CA PHE A 130 -19.34 6.40 6.09
C PHE A 130 -19.31 6.95 7.52
N GLY A 131 -20.14 6.38 8.40
CA GLY A 131 -20.28 6.80 9.80
C GLY A 131 -21.00 8.14 9.95
N ASP A 132 -20.50 8.99 10.84
CA ASP A 132 -21.09 10.31 11.14
C ASP A 132 -20.81 11.36 10.06
N GLY A 133 -19.82 11.12 9.18
CA GLY A 133 -19.45 12.02 8.10
C GLY A 133 -18.60 13.22 8.53
N PHE A 134 -18.01 13.22 9.75
CA PHE A 134 -17.30 14.36 10.32
C PHE A 134 -16.32 15.04 9.34
N LEU A 135 -15.40 14.28 8.73
CA LEU A 135 -14.44 14.85 7.77
C LEU A 135 -15.11 15.47 6.54
N LEU A 136 -16.22 14.90 6.07
CA LEU A 136 -16.93 15.39 4.89
C LEU A 136 -17.69 16.68 5.23
N ASP A 137 -18.32 16.72 6.41
CA ASP A 137 -18.99 17.92 6.95
C ASP A 137 -17.99 19.09 7.16
N GLN A 138 -16.72 18.78 7.45
CA GLN A 138 -15.65 19.77 7.58
C GLN A 138 -15.01 20.19 6.24
N GLY A 139 -15.39 19.58 5.11
CA GLY A 139 -14.93 20.02 3.79
C GLY A 139 -13.60 19.42 3.32
N PHE A 140 -13.09 18.36 3.96
CA PHE A 140 -11.81 17.76 3.57
C PHE A 140 -11.90 17.02 2.24
N THR A 141 -10.83 17.09 1.44
CA THR A 141 -10.61 16.12 0.36
C THR A 141 -9.84 14.93 0.92
N LEU A 142 -10.41 13.73 0.84
CA LEU A 142 -9.78 12.51 1.32
C LEU A 142 -9.15 11.76 0.16
N VAL A 143 -7.88 11.40 0.27
CA VAL A 143 -7.12 10.72 -0.78
C VAL A 143 -6.46 9.47 -0.23
N TRP A 144 -6.64 8.36 -0.95
CA TRP A 144 -5.94 7.11 -0.71
C TRP A 144 -5.16 6.68 -1.94
N LEU A 145 -3.92 6.24 -1.73
CA LEU A 145 -3.07 5.69 -2.79
C LEU A 145 -2.59 4.29 -2.40
N GLY A 146 -2.73 3.34 -3.32
CA GLY A 146 -2.17 2.00 -3.19
C GLY A 146 -0.64 2.06 -3.08
N TRP A 147 -0.08 1.35 -2.10
CA TRP A 147 1.38 1.37 -1.84
C TRP A 147 2.01 -0.03 -1.79
N GLN A 148 1.19 -1.07 -1.63
CA GLN A 148 1.67 -2.42 -1.40
C GLN A 148 1.45 -3.31 -2.63
N ALA A 149 2.50 -4.02 -3.05
CA ALA A 149 2.53 -4.73 -4.33
C ALA A 149 2.32 -6.25 -4.21
N ASP A 150 2.45 -6.83 -3.02
CA ASP A 150 2.30 -8.26 -2.73
C ASP A 150 0.90 -8.63 -2.23
N LEU A 151 -0.08 -7.72 -2.35
CA LEU A 151 -1.47 -8.04 -1.98
C LEU A 151 -2.06 -9.12 -2.90
N PRO A 152 -2.93 -10.00 -2.39
CA PRO A 152 -3.76 -10.83 -3.25
C PRO A 152 -4.65 -9.94 -4.13
N GLN A 153 -5.01 -10.42 -5.32
CA GLN A 153 -5.96 -9.71 -6.18
C GLN A 153 -7.37 -9.89 -5.61
N THR A 154 -7.75 -9.00 -4.71
CA THR A 154 -9.09 -8.94 -4.12
C THR A 154 -9.76 -7.63 -4.50
N GLU A 155 -11.04 -7.70 -4.84
CA GLU A 155 -11.84 -6.53 -5.20
C GLU A 155 -11.89 -5.49 -4.06
N GLY A 156 -11.93 -4.21 -4.42
CA GLY A 156 -12.07 -3.09 -3.48
C GLY A 156 -10.80 -2.74 -2.68
N ARG A 157 -9.66 -3.41 -2.92
CA ARG A 157 -8.36 -3.07 -2.33
C ARG A 157 -7.55 -2.19 -3.27
N LEU A 158 -6.91 -1.17 -2.73
CA LEU A 158 -5.99 -0.31 -3.51
C LEU A 158 -4.59 -0.92 -3.56
N ARG A 159 -4.01 -1.05 -4.76
CA ARG A 159 -2.74 -1.73 -4.97
C ARG A 159 -1.68 -0.81 -5.57
N LEU A 160 -0.41 -1.11 -5.26
CA LEU A 160 0.73 -0.67 -6.07
C LEU A 160 1.08 -1.76 -7.10
N TYR A 161 1.13 -1.38 -8.36
CA TYR A 161 1.59 -2.21 -9.46
C TYR A 161 3.07 -1.92 -9.72
N ALA A 162 3.92 -2.44 -8.84
CA ALA A 162 5.36 -2.28 -8.94
C ALA A 162 5.94 -3.11 -10.11
N PRO A 163 7.01 -2.63 -10.77
CA PRO A 163 7.70 -3.41 -11.79
C PRO A 163 8.50 -4.52 -11.11
N ARG A 164 8.71 -5.63 -11.82
CA ARG A 164 9.52 -6.75 -11.31
C ARG A 164 10.92 -6.70 -11.90
N ALA A 165 11.92 -6.52 -11.04
CA ALA A 165 13.31 -6.77 -11.39
C ALA A 165 13.50 -8.22 -11.83
N GLN A 166 14.34 -8.45 -12.84
CA GLN A 166 14.58 -9.76 -13.42
C GLN A 166 15.87 -10.37 -12.88
N GLY A 167 15.89 -11.69 -12.69
CA GLY A 167 17.10 -12.42 -12.26
C GLY A 167 17.53 -12.15 -10.81
N VAL A 168 16.69 -11.52 -10.00
CA VAL A 168 16.97 -11.29 -8.58
C VAL A 168 16.54 -12.51 -7.78
N THR A 169 17.51 -13.17 -7.16
CA THR A 169 17.31 -14.32 -6.27
C THR A 169 18.18 -14.16 -5.05
N GLY A 170 17.74 -14.65 -3.90
CA GLY A 170 18.53 -14.60 -2.69
C GLY A 170 17.88 -15.35 -1.55
N LEU A 171 18.54 -15.36 -0.40
CA LEU A 171 17.97 -15.90 0.82
C LEU A 171 16.94 -14.90 1.38
N LEU A 172 15.69 -15.33 1.48
CA LEU A 172 14.64 -14.58 2.17
C LEU A 172 14.37 -15.19 3.54
N ARG A 173 14.06 -14.32 4.51
CA ARG A 173 13.60 -14.71 5.83
C ARG A 173 12.12 -14.38 5.97
N ALA A 174 11.32 -15.40 6.24
CA ALA A 174 9.95 -15.26 6.72
C ALA A 174 9.91 -15.60 8.21
N GLU A 175 9.12 -14.86 8.98
CA GLU A 175 8.82 -15.15 10.37
C GLU A 175 7.30 -15.09 10.53
N PHE A 176 6.72 -16.01 11.29
CA PHE A 176 5.29 -16.06 11.53
C PHE A 176 5.02 -16.59 12.93
N VAL A 177 3.81 -16.31 13.43
CA VAL A 177 3.30 -16.87 14.68
C VAL A 177 1.91 -17.40 14.38
N VAL A 178 1.59 -18.56 14.94
CA VAL A 178 0.27 -19.16 14.82
C VAL A 178 -0.46 -19.07 16.16
N ASP A 179 -1.76 -18.81 16.12
CA ASP A 179 -2.61 -18.73 17.32
C ASP A 179 -3.19 -20.12 17.70
N GLU A 180 -3.12 -21.08 16.78
CA GLU A 180 -3.59 -22.46 16.95
C GLU A 180 -2.69 -23.45 16.19
N LEU A 181 -2.81 -24.74 16.52
CA LEU A 181 -2.01 -25.79 15.89
C LEU A 181 -2.42 -25.94 14.42
N VAL A 182 -1.54 -25.53 13.51
CA VAL A 182 -1.72 -25.68 12.06
C VAL A 182 -0.53 -26.41 11.44
N TYR A 183 -0.76 -27.09 10.32
CA TYR A 183 0.27 -27.91 9.66
C TYR A 183 0.96 -27.20 8.50
N THR A 184 0.35 -26.13 8.00
CA THR A 184 0.86 -25.36 6.86
C THR A 184 0.81 -23.88 7.14
N HIS A 185 1.77 -23.13 6.63
CA HIS A 185 1.78 -21.67 6.74
C HIS A 185 2.38 -21.04 5.47
N SER A 186 1.81 -19.92 5.03
CA SER A 186 2.37 -19.14 3.92
C SER A 186 3.73 -18.56 4.31
N LEU A 187 4.66 -18.46 3.37
CA LEU A 187 5.92 -17.72 3.58
C LEU A 187 5.71 -16.20 3.54
N ALA A 188 4.54 -15.73 3.13
CA ALA A 188 4.17 -14.32 3.19
C ALA A 188 3.44 -13.98 4.49
N ASP A 189 3.44 -12.69 4.86
CA ASP A 189 2.55 -12.20 5.93
C ASP A 189 1.08 -12.43 5.51
N ARG A 190 0.28 -13.00 6.42
CA ARG A 190 -1.16 -13.24 6.21
C ARG A 190 -1.44 -14.01 4.92
N ASN A 191 -2.15 -13.37 3.99
CA ASN A 191 -2.55 -13.89 2.69
C ASN A 191 -1.88 -13.15 1.54
N HIS A 192 -0.76 -12.46 1.79
CA HIS A 192 0.03 -11.82 0.74
C HIS A 192 0.66 -12.88 -0.18
N ILE A 193 1.14 -12.42 -1.34
CA ILE A 193 1.78 -13.26 -2.36
C ILE A 193 3.23 -13.49 -1.94
N PRO A 194 3.64 -14.73 -1.61
CA PRO A 194 5.01 -15.03 -1.21
C PRO A 194 5.97 -14.93 -2.40
N TYR A 195 7.25 -14.69 -2.10
CA TYR A 195 8.32 -15.00 -3.05
C TYR A 195 8.44 -16.53 -3.17
N PRO A 196 8.47 -17.08 -4.39
CA PRO A 196 8.56 -18.53 -4.58
C PRO A 196 9.95 -19.04 -4.20
N VAL A 197 9.99 -20.13 -3.43
CA VAL A 197 11.19 -20.92 -3.21
C VAL A 197 11.53 -21.67 -4.50
N LEU A 198 12.74 -21.45 -5.01
CA LEU A 198 13.18 -21.97 -6.31
C LEU A 198 13.49 -23.46 -6.28
N ASP A 199 14.16 -23.93 -5.23
CA ASP A 199 14.43 -25.35 -4.99
C ASP A 199 13.93 -25.75 -3.59
N LEU A 200 12.83 -26.48 -3.55
CA LEU A 200 12.20 -26.93 -2.30
C LEU A 200 13.08 -27.91 -1.51
N LYS A 201 14.03 -28.56 -2.18
CA LYS A 201 14.91 -29.57 -1.61
C LYS A 201 16.29 -29.02 -1.24
N ASP A 202 16.54 -27.74 -1.47
CA ASP A 202 17.84 -27.11 -1.20
C ASP A 202 18.27 -27.37 0.25
N PRO A 203 19.43 -28.03 0.47
CA PRO A 203 19.90 -28.41 1.81
C PRO A 203 20.40 -27.20 2.62
N SER A 204 20.50 -26.00 2.05
CA SER A 204 20.84 -24.75 2.73
C SER A 204 19.65 -24.09 3.42
N LEU A 205 18.41 -24.48 3.10
CA LEU A 205 17.21 -23.92 3.72
C LEU A 205 17.10 -24.35 5.19
N ARG A 206 16.63 -23.44 6.04
CA ARG A 206 16.53 -23.64 7.49
C ARG A 206 15.14 -23.22 7.98
N LEU A 207 14.62 -23.98 8.93
CA LEU A 207 13.48 -23.57 9.76
C LEU A 207 14.01 -23.48 11.19
N THR A 208 13.69 -22.38 11.86
CA THR A 208 14.05 -22.18 13.27
C THR A 208 12.83 -21.81 14.06
N VAL A 209 12.81 -22.15 15.34
CA VAL A 209 11.77 -21.74 16.29
C VAL A 209 12.39 -20.99 17.47
N ARG A 210 11.67 -20.02 18.04
CA ARG A 210 12.01 -19.33 19.29
C ARG A 210 10.77 -18.88 20.05
N ASP A 211 10.95 -18.65 21.36
CA ASP A 211 9.85 -18.31 22.28
C ASP A 211 9.63 -16.79 22.43
N SER A 212 10.54 -15.97 21.88
CA SER A 212 10.43 -14.52 21.89
C SER A 212 11.18 -13.90 20.72
N VAL A 213 10.87 -12.65 20.39
CA VAL A 213 11.48 -11.93 19.25
C VAL A 213 13.01 -11.90 19.35
N GLU A 214 13.54 -11.75 20.58
CA GLU A 214 14.97 -11.68 20.90
C GLU A 214 15.57 -13.04 21.31
N GLY A 215 14.74 -14.08 21.42
CA GLY A 215 15.17 -15.41 21.85
C GLY A 215 16.14 -16.08 20.88
N ALA A 216 16.96 -16.99 21.43
CA ALA A 216 17.87 -17.79 20.61
C ALA A 216 17.07 -18.67 19.63
N ARG A 217 17.46 -18.65 18.35
CA ARG A 217 16.88 -19.50 17.32
C ARG A 217 17.31 -20.95 17.54
N GLN A 218 16.35 -21.86 17.64
CA GLN A 218 16.58 -23.29 17.71
C GLN A 218 16.25 -23.90 16.35
N GLU A 219 17.19 -24.61 15.73
CA GLU A 219 16.96 -25.22 14.42
C GLU A 219 15.96 -26.38 14.53
N VAL A 220 14.95 -26.36 13.66
CA VAL A 220 13.98 -27.46 13.51
C VAL A 220 14.59 -28.48 12.55
N PRO A 221 14.72 -29.77 12.94
CA PRO A 221 15.34 -30.78 12.09
C PRO A 221 14.74 -30.84 10.69
N ARG A 222 15.57 -30.90 9.64
CA ARG A 222 15.12 -30.95 8.24
C ARG A 222 14.10 -32.05 7.95
N GLY A 223 14.15 -33.16 8.67
CA GLY A 223 13.17 -34.25 8.56
C GLY A 223 11.79 -33.94 9.13
N ALA A 224 11.58 -32.82 9.83
CA ALA A 224 10.33 -32.45 10.49
C ALA A 224 9.47 -31.47 9.69
N TRP A 225 9.97 -30.95 8.57
CA TRP A 225 9.26 -29.98 7.74
C TRP A 225 9.63 -30.12 6.25
N ASP A 226 8.75 -29.68 5.38
CA ASP A 226 8.96 -29.55 3.94
C ASP A 226 8.15 -28.37 3.39
N PHE A 227 8.05 -28.27 2.06
CA PHE A 227 7.20 -27.29 1.40
C PHE A 227 6.01 -28.01 0.76
N ALA A 228 4.80 -27.52 1.00
CA ALA A 228 3.60 -28.00 0.32
C ALA A 228 3.56 -27.52 -1.14
N ASP A 229 4.07 -26.33 -1.39
CA ASP A 229 4.28 -25.70 -2.70
C ASP A 229 5.39 -24.64 -2.59
N SER A 230 5.69 -23.89 -3.65
CA SER A 230 6.77 -22.89 -3.66
C SER A 230 6.57 -21.71 -2.71
N GLY A 231 5.38 -21.50 -2.15
CA GLY A 231 5.06 -20.41 -1.24
C GLY A 231 4.61 -20.84 0.15
N THR A 232 4.47 -22.15 0.40
CA THR A 232 3.82 -22.69 1.60
C THR A 232 4.73 -23.69 2.31
N LEU A 233 5.05 -23.40 3.57
CA LEU A 233 5.78 -24.28 4.47
C LEU A 233 4.82 -25.29 5.10
N ARG A 234 5.30 -26.52 5.36
CA ARG A 234 4.55 -27.56 6.07
C ARG A 234 5.39 -28.22 7.15
N ALA A 235 4.83 -28.37 8.35
CA ALA A 235 5.44 -29.08 9.47
C ALA A 235 4.73 -30.42 9.73
N LYS A 236 5.49 -31.50 9.94
CA LYS A 236 4.95 -32.86 10.14
C LYS A 236 4.12 -32.98 11.42
N ASN A 237 4.53 -32.28 12.48
CA ASN A 237 3.88 -32.30 13.79
C ASN A 237 3.08 -31.00 14.05
N GLY A 238 2.91 -30.15 13.04
CA GLY A 238 2.31 -28.83 13.16
C GLY A 238 3.25 -27.76 13.74
N PHE A 239 2.79 -26.52 13.70
CA PHE A 239 3.42 -25.35 14.30
C PHE A 239 2.79 -25.09 15.68
N GLU A 240 3.63 -24.92 16.70
CA GLU A 240 3.19 -24.68 18.08
C GLU A 240 2.65 -23.25 18.25
N PRO A 241 1.46 -23.08 18.87
CA PRO A 241 0.89 -21.76 19.12
C PRO A 241 1.81 -20.84 19.95
N GLY A 242 1.88 -19.57 19.57
CA GLY A 242 2.62 -18.54 20.30
C GLY A 242 4.14 -18.56 20.13
N ARG A 243 4.69 -19.46 19.30
CA ARG A 243 6.13 -19.49 18.96
C ARG A 243 6.39 -18.84 17.60
N ILE A 244 7.61 -18.34 17.42
CA ILE A 244 8.09 -17.62 16.20
C ILE A 244 9.04 -18.50 15.40
#